data_AF-A0A351UTH6-F1
#
_entry.id   AF-A0A351UTH6-F1
#
_cell.length_a   1.000
_cell.length_b   1.000
_cell.length_c   1.000
_cell.angle_alpha   90.00
_cell.angle_beta   90.00
_cell.angle_gamma   90.00
#
_symmetry.space_group_name_H-M   'P 1'
#
loop_
_entity.id
_entity.type
_entity.pdbx_description
1 polymer ?
#
loop_
_entity_poly.entity_id
_entity_poly.type
_entity_poly.pdbx_seq_one_letter_code
_entity_poly.pdbx_strand_id
1 'polypeptide(L)'
;DAVFDKENLGNQISLQTGTQIGTLVSLEVTKRGAGDIALQIQASGTLGSVTVETENRIRRALGGNYYQITKQDGTVTDGRELLPSAFFTVEDQGSRIVLHGGGFGHGIGMSQNGANAMAAQGLCCEEILKFFYTGVEVR
;
A
#
# COMPACT_ATOMS: atom_id res chain seq x y z
N ASP A 1 -10.08 4.13 -3.13
CA ASP A 1 -9.56 5.25 -2.32
C ASP A 1 -9.67 4.96 -0.85
N ALA A 2 -8.64 5.30 -0.07
CA ALA A 2 -8.67 5.30 1.38
C ALA A 2 -8.52 6.75 1.87
N VAL A 3 -9.44 7.22 2.71
CA VAL A 3 -9.51 8.62 3.13
C VAL A 3 -9.20 8.75 4.62
N PHE A 4 -8.23 9.58 4.95
CA PHE A 4 -7.70 9.72 6.30
C PHE A 4 -7.85 11.16 6.79
N ASP A 5 -8.29 11.30 8.04
CA ASP A 5 -8.08 12.52 8.79
C ASP A 5 -6.60 12.63 9.22
N LYS A 6 -6.00 13.82 9.11
CA LYS A 6 -4.58 14.04 9.38
C LYS A 6 -4.20 13.83 10.86
N GLU A 7 -5.10 14.10 11.80
CA GLU A 7 -4.85 13.85 13.21
C GLU A 7 -4.81 12.36 13.50
N ASN A 8 -5.83 11.61 13.04
CA ASN A 8 -5.88 10.16 13.22
C ASN A 8 -4.71 9.44 12.54
N LEU A 9 -4.36 9.86 11.31
CA LEU A 9 -3.23 9.28 10.59
C LEU A 9 -1.89 9.59 11.26
N GLY A 10 -1.69 10.82 11.74
CA GLY A 10 -0.49 11.20 12.49
C GLY A 10 -0.32 10.39 13.79
N ASN A 11 -1.42 10.19 14.53
CA ASN A 11 -1.44 9.35 15.73
C ASN A 11 -1.10 7.89 15.42
N GLN A 12 -1.66 7.34 14.35
CA GLN A 12 -1.37 5.97 13.94
C GLN A 12 0.08 5.79 13.51
N ILE A 13 0.62 6.70 12.69
CA ILE A 13 2.02 6.66 12.28
C ILE A 13 2.93 6.73 13.50
N SER A 14 2.62 7.62 14.46
CA SER A 14 3.39 7.74 15.71
C SER A 14 3.36 6.45 16.52
N LEU A 15 2.19 5.81 16.64
CA LEU A 15 2.02 4.54 17.33
C LEU A 15 2.84 3.41 16.69
N GLN A 16 2.77 3.26 15.37
CA GLN A 16 3.41 2.14 14.66
C GLN A 16 4.92 2.31 14.47
N THR A 17 5.41 3.56 14.50
CA THR A 17 6.83 3.86 14.32
C THR A 17 7.57 4.11 15.63
N GLY A 18 6.85 4.34 16.74
CA GLY A 18 7.43 4.77 18.01
C GLY A 18 8.01 6.20 17.97
N THR A 19 7.73 6.97 16.91
CA THR A 19 8.22 8.33 16.71
C THR A 19 7.07 9.30 16.79
N GLN A 20 7.04 10.16 17.81
CA GLN A 20 6.01 11.19 17.93
C GLN A 20 6.17 12.25 16.83
N ILE A 21 5.19 12.38 15.95
CA ILE A 21 5.17 13.42 14.90
C ILE A 21 4.08 14.48 15.10
N GLY A 22 3.17 14.29 16.05
CA GLY A 22 2.02 15.18 16.24
C GLY A 22 0.99 15.07 15.12
N THR A 23 0.26 16.15 14.84
CA THR A 23 -0.69 16.20 13.73
C THR A 23 0.06 16.11 12.41
N LEU A 24 -0.38 15.22 11.51
CA LEU A 24 0.24 15.08 10.20
C LEU A 24 0.11 16.39 9.41
N VAL A 25 1.20 16.82 8.79
CA VAL A 25 1.26 17.99 7.90
C VAL A 25 1.35 17.52 6.46
N SER A 26 2.29 16.63 6.14
CA SER A 26 2.47 16.03 4.82
C SER A 26 2.83 14.55 4.88
N LEU A 27 2.48 13.83 3.81
CA LEU A 27 2.85 12.44 3.60
C LEU A 27 3.29 12.27 2.14
N GLU A 28 4.49 11.75 1.93
CA GLU A 28 5.07 11.61 0.59
C GLU A 28 5.66 10.22 0.39
N VAL A 29 5.51 9.67 -0.82
CA VAL A 29 6.22 8.46 -1.24
C VAL A 29 7.56 8.89 -1.83
N THR A 30 8.65 8.64 -1.11
CA THR A 30 10.00 9.11 -1.47
C THR A 30 10.79 8.08 -2.27
N LYS A 31 10.39 6.80 -2.24
CA LYS A 31 11.02 5.74 -3.05
C LYS A 31 9.98 4.75 -3.54
N ARG A 32 10.05 4.41 -4.83
CA ARG A 32 9.21 3.40 -5.49
C ARG A 32 10.04 2.25 -6.03
N GLY A 33 9.41 1.08 -6.10
CA GLY A 33 9.98 -0.16 -6.63
C GLY A 33 9.32 -0.59 -7.94
N ALA A 34 9.52 -1.86 -8.29
CA ALA A 34 8.89 -2.47 -9.46
C ALA A 34 7.35 -2.38 -9.37
N GLY A 35 6.70 -2.12 -10.50
CA GLY A 35 5.24 -1.95 -10.56
C GLY A 35 4.72 -0.73 -9.79
N ASP A 36 5.59 0.23 -9.46
CA ASP A 36 5.27 1.47 -8.74
C ASP A 36 4.93 1.29 -7.25
N ILE A 37 5.32 0.14 -6.65
CA ILE A 37 5.11 -0.14 -5.22
C ILE A 37 5.87 0.88 -4.35
N ALA A 38 5.22 1.43 -3.31
CA ALA A 38 5.89 2.31 -2.36
C ALA A 38 6.87 1.50 -1.49
N LEU A 39 8.15 1.86 -1.56
CA LEU A 39 9.23 1.25 -0.77
C LEU A 39 9.68 2.14 0.39
N GLN A 40 9.42 3.44 0.30
CA GLN A 40 9.70 4.40 1.35
C GLN A 40 8.65 5.51 1.33
N ILE A 41 8.18 5.90 2.50
CA ILE A 41 7.39 7.11 2.72
C ILE A 41 8.11 8.01 3.73
N GLN A 42 7.87 9.32 3.62
CA GLN A 42 8.19 10.28 4.66
C GLN A 42 6.89 10.93 5.15
N ALA A 43 6.66 10.86 6.45
CA ALA A 43 5.56 11.54 7.13
C ALA A 43 6.13 12.69 7.96
N SER A 44 5.66 13.91 7.72
CA SER A 44 6.04 15.10 8.47
C SER A 44 4.83 15.61 9.22
N GLY A 45 4.97 15.81 10.53
CA GLY A 45 3.94 16.38 11.38
C GLY A 45 4.44 17.59 12.15
N THR A 46 3.60 18.14 13.02
CA THR A 46 3.87 19.38 13.77
C THR A 46 5.00 19.25 14.80
N LEU A 47 5.33 18.03 15.24
CA LEU A 47 6.34 17.76 16.28
C LEU A 47 7.59 17.06 15.74
N GLY A 48 7.58 16.63 14.49
CA GLY A 48 8.71 15.89 13.92
C GLY A 48 8.36 15.23 12.60
N SER A 49 9.28 14.41 12.10
CA SER A 49 9.07 13.61 10.90
C SER A 49 9.62 12.20 11.11
N VAL A 50 9.10 11.25 10.33
CA VAL A 50 9.56 9.87 10.33
C VAL A 50 9.59 9.32 8.91
N THR A 51 10.65 8.58 8.61
CA THR A 51 10.77 7.80 7.37
C THR A 51 10.40 6.35 7.67
N VAL A 52 9.49 5.80 6.88
CA VAL A 52 9.07 4.40 6.98
C VAL A 52 9.46 3.66 5.71
N GLU A 53 10.26 2.62 5.87
CA GLU A 53 10.79 1.82 4.78
C GLU A 53 10.21 0.40 4.78
N THR A 54 10.21 -0.21 3.60
CA THR A 54 9.60 -1.50 3.25
C THR A 54 8.08 -1.42 3.13
N GLU A 55 7.55 -2.13 2.14
CA GLU A 55 6.11 -2.19 1.86
C GLU A 55 5.30 -2.61 3.10
N ASN A 56 5.77 -3.61 3.85
CA ASN A 56 5.03 -4.14 5.00
C ASN A 56 4.92 -3.11 6.13
N ARG A 57 6.03 -2.42 6.46
CA ARG A 57 6.01 -1.39 7.52
C ARG A 57 5.18 -0.19 7.08
N ILE A 58 5.21 0.19 5.80
CA ILE A 58 4.35 1.25 5.26
C ILE A 58 2.87 0.88 5.45
N ARG A 59 2.48 -0.34 5.05
CA ARG A 59 1.10 -0.82 5.19
C ARG A 59 0.61 -0.88 6.61
N ARG A 60 1.51 -1.20 7.55
CA ARG A 60 1.22 -1.21 8.99
C ARG A 60 1.12 0.22 9.54
N ALA A 61 2.05 1.10 9.18
CA ALA A 61 2.07 2.48 9.65
C ALA A 61 0.85 3.30 9.23
N LEU A 62 0.30 3.01 8.04
CA LEU A 62 -0.89 3.67 7.50
C LEU A 62 -2.18 2.84 7.70
N GLY A 63 -2.07 1.60 8.16
CA GLY A 63 -3.19 0.70 8.44
C GLY A 63 -3.88 1.02 9.77
N GLY A 64 -5.01 0.37 10.05
CA GLY A 64 -5.84 0.53 11.24
C GLY A 64 -7.33 0.59 10.92
N ASN A 65 -8.19 0.65 11.94
CA ASN A 65 -9.65 0.59 11.79
C ASN A 65 -10.32 1.97 11.95
N TYR A 66 -9.63 3.06 11.59
CA TYR A 66 -10.07 4.45 11.80
C TYR A 66 -10.38 5.20 10.49
N TYR A 67 -10.32 4.50 9.36
CA TYR A 67 -10.62 5.03 8.03
C TYR A 67 -11.45 4.02 7.25
N GLN A 68 -12.01 4.46 6.13
CA GLN A 68 -12.75 3.62 5.20
C GLN A 68 -12.05 3.54 3.85
N ILE A 69 -12.25 2.41 3.18
CA ILE A 69 -11.80 2.16 1.82
C ILE A 69 -13.02 2.04 0.91
N THR A 70 -13.11 2.93 -0.07
CA THR A 70 -14.05 2.79 -1.20
C THR A 70 -13.36 2.00 -2.31
N LYS A 71 -13.94 0.86 -2.66
CA LYS A 71 -13.46 -0.01 -3.74
C LYS A 71 -13.95 0.47 -5.10
N GLN A 72 -13.39 -0.10 -6.17
CA GLN A 72 -13.75 0.22 -7.55
C GLN A 72 -15.22 -0.10 -7.89
N ASP A 73 -15.82 -1.10 -7.23
CA ASP A 73 -17.24 -1.44 -7.39
C ASP A 73 -18.19 -0.54 -6.57
N GLY A 74 -17.66 0.50 -5.92
CA GLY A 74 -18.40 1.43 -5.07
C GLY A 74 -18.67 0.91 -3.66
N THR A 75 -18.34 -0.34 -3.34
CA THR A 75 -18.51 -0.86 -1.99
C THR A 75 -17.52 -0.24 -1.02
N VAL A 76 -17.97 -0.01 0.22
CA VAL A 76 -17.17 0.57 1.29
C VAL A 76 -16.87 -0.50 2.34
N THR A 77 -15.63 -0.54 2.81
CA THR A 77 -15.18 -1.40 3.92
C THR A 77 -14.38 -0.58 4.91
N ASP A 78 -14.42 -0.98 6.17
CA ASP A 78 -13.51 -0.44 7.17
C ASP A 78 -12.06 -0.82 6.84
N GLY A 79 -11.15 0.06 7.26
CA GLY A 79 -9.72 -0.20 7.28
C GLY A 79 -9.39 -1.42 8.13
N ARG A 80 -8.18 -1.94 7.93
CA ARG A 80 -7.64 -3.12 8.62
C ARG A 80 -6.25 -2.80 9.11
N GLU A 81 -5.73 -3.62 10.04
CA GLU A 81 -4.38 -3.51 10.62
C GLU A 81 -3.28 -3.24 9.57
N LEU A 82 -3.39 -3.88 8.40
CA LEU A 82 -2.55 -3.58 7.24
C LEU A 82 -3.41 -3.01 6.11
N LEU A 83 -2.89 -1.98 5.44
CA LEU A 83 -3.40 -1.61 4.12
C LEU A 83 -3.41 -2.84 3.18
N PRO A 84 -4.34 -2.92 2.21
CA PRO A 84 -4.40 -4.03 1.26
C PRO A 84 -3.10 -4.25 0.48
N SER A 85 -2.42 -3.17 0.11
CA SER A 85 -1.14 -3.17 -0.62
C SER A 85 -0.39 -1.86 -0.34
N ALA A 86 0.86 -1.74 -0.83
CA ALA A 86 1.53 -0.44 -0.97
C ALA A 86 1.58 0.09 -2.41
N PHE A 87 0.68 -0.37 -3.27
CA PHE A 87 0.48 0.24 -4.59
C PHE A 87 -0.51 1.39 -4.46
N PHE A 88 0.01 2.55 -4.07
CA PHE A 88 -0.78 3.77 -3.95
C PHE A 88 -0.01 5.04 -4.33
N THR A 89 -0.77 6.08 -4.62
CA THR A 89 -0.35 7.48 -4.63
C THR A 89 -0.99 8.21 -3.45
N VAL A 90 -0.42 9.35 -3.09
CA VAL A 90 -0.89 10.20 -1.99
C VAL A 90 -1.40 11.50 -2.58
N GLU A 91 -2.61 11.88 -2.23
CA GLU A 91 -3.19 13.20 -2.50
C GLU A 91 -3.44 13.90 -1.16
N ASP A 92 -2.98 15.15 -1.06
CA ASP A 92 -3.26 16.02 0.09
C ASP A 92 -4.44 16.94 -0.24
N GLN A 93 -5.54 16.81 0.52
CA GLN A 93 -6.75 17.62 0.37
C GLN A 93 -6.91 18.62 1.53
N GLY A 94 -5.79 19.10 2.08
CA GLY A 94 -5.76 20.11 3.15
C GLY A 94 -5.93 19.47 4.53
N SER A 95 -7.16 19.18 4.93
CA SER A 95 -7.46 18.53 6.23
C SER A 95 -7.37 17.01 6.17
N ARG A 96 -7.31 16.43 4.97
CA ARG A 96 -7.34 14.99 4.74
C ARG A 96 -6.21 14.55 3.83
N ILE A 97 -5.82 13.29 3.99
CA ILE A 97 -5.00 12.56 3.04
C ILE A 97 -5.88 11.55 2.32
N VAL A 98 -5.76 11.45 1.01
CA VAL A 98 -6.40 10.41 0.20
C VAL A 98 -5.32 9.54 -0.41
N LEU A 99 -5.42 8.23 -0.20
CA LEU A 99 -4.60 7.25 -0.89
C LEU A 99 -5.40 6.67 -2.06
N HIS A 100 -4.90 6.88 -3.28
CA HIS A 100 -5.44 6.25 -4.48
C HIS A 100 -4.60 5.04 -4.82
N GLY A 101 -5.24 3.89 -5.01
CA GLY A 101 -4.49 2.67 -5.23
C GLY A 101 -5.38 1.45 -5.26
N GLY A 102 -4.73 0.29 -5.31
CA GLY A 102 -5.44 -0.98 -5.40
C GLY A 102 -4.51 -2.18 -5.24
N GLY A 103 -5.04 -3.34 -5.59
CA GLY A 103 -4.34 -4.60 -5.38
C GLY A 103 -4.42 -5.09 -3.93
N PHE A 104 -4.00 -6.33 -3.74
CA PHE A 104 -4.02 -7.02 -2.46
C PHE A 104 -2.81 -7.95 -2.39
N GLY A 105 -2.00 -7.80 -1.33
CA GLY A 105 -0.78 -8.58 -1.14
C GLY A 105 0.49 -7.75 -1.30
N HIS A 106 1.64 -8.43 -1.18
CA HIS A 106 2.96 -7.78 -1.04
C HIS A 106 3.61 -7.37 -2.36
N GLY A 107 3.00 -7.68 -3.52
CA GLY A 107 3.46 -7.19 -4.83
C GLY A 107 4.74 -7.83 -5.39
N ILE A 108 5.19 -8.97 -4.86
CA ILE A 108 6.40 -9.67 -5.31
C ILE A 108 6.02 -11.02 -5.91
N GLY A 109 6.62 -11.38 -7.05
CA GLY A 109 6.44 -12.67 -7.70
C GLY A 109 5.21 -12.71 -8.60
N MET A 110 4.43 -13.79 -8.49
CA MET A 110 3.29 -14.05 -9.36
C MET A 110 2.01 -13.33 -8.90
N SER A 111 1.41 -12.57 -9.82
CA SER A 111 0.03 -12.08 -9.65
C SER A 111 -0.94 -13.24 -9.83
N GLN A 112 -1.67 -13.61 -8.78
CA GLN A 112 -2.68 -14.67 -8.84
C GLN A 112 -3.78 -14.35 -9.87
N ASN A 113 -4.22 -13.09 -9.93
CA ASN A 113 -5.19 -12.64 -10.93
C ASN A 113 -4.61 -12.71 -12.35
N GLY A 114 -3.34 -12.35 -12.52
CA GLY A 114 -2.63 -12.47 -13.80
C GLY A 114 -2.50 -13.93 -14.24
N ALA A 115 -2.10 -14.82 -13.33
CA ALA A 115 -2.04 -16.26 -13.57
C ALA A 115 -3.40 -16.83 -13.98
N ASN A 116 -4.49 -16.46 -13.27
CA ASN A 116 -5.84 -16.88 -13.63
C ASN A 116 -6.28 -16.37 -15.01
N ALA A 117 -5.96 -15.12 -15.36
CA ALA A 117 -6.26 -14.57 -16.68
C ALA A 117 -5.48 -15.27 -17.80
N MET A 118 -4.22 -15.61 -17.55
CA MET A 118 -3.39 -16.39 -18.49
C MET A 118 -3.92 -17.82 -18.65
N ALA A 119 -4.32 -18.47 -17.57
CA ALA A 119 -4.96 -19.79 -17.61
C ALA A 119 -6.27 -19.76 -18.39
N ALA A 120 -7.09 -18.70 -18.21
CA ALA A 120 -8.31 -18.49 -18.99
C ALA A 120 -8.06 -18.26 -20.50
N GLN A 121 -6.85 -17.84 -20.86
CA GLN A 121 -6.38 -17.73 -22.26
C GLN A 121 -5.76 -19.05 -22.78
N GLY A 122 -5.76 -20.11 -21.98
CA GLY A 122 -5.30 -21.44 -22.38
C GLY A 122 -3.82 -21.73 -22.10
N LEU A 123 -3.09 -20.82 -21.43
CA LEU A 123 -1.70 -21.08 -21.05
C LEU A 123 -1.64 -22.14 -19.96
N CYS A 124 -0.66 -23.03 -20.06
CA CYS A 124 -0.42 -24.05 -19.05
C CYS A 124 0.40 -23.50 -17.87
N CYS A 125 0.42 -24.26 -16.77
CA CYS A 125 1.12 -23.88 -15.53
C CYS A 125 2.60 -23.50 -15.79
N GLU A 126 3.31 -24.27 -16.61
CA GLU A 126 4.72 -24.04 -16.91
C GLU A 126 4.95 -22.71 -17.64
N GLU A 127 4.08 -22.35 -18.59
CA GLU A 127 4.16 -21.08 -19.32
C GLU A 127 3.89 -19.89 -18.39
N ILE A 128 2.90 -20.03 -17.50
CA ILE A 128 2.57 -19.01 -16.50
C ILE A 128 3.74 -18.80 -15.53
N LEU A 129 4.33 -19.88 -15.02
CA LEU A 129 5.47 -19.79 -14.11
C LEU A 129 6.69 -19.14 -14.77
N LYS A 130 7.00 -19.52 -16.02
CA LYS A 130 8.11 -18.93 -16.78
C LYS A 130 7.88 -17.45 -17.11
N PHE A 131 6.63 -17.01 -17.22
CA PHE A 131 6.30 -15.59 -17.39
C PHE A 131 6.60 -14.77 -16.13
N PHE A 132 6.21 -15.25 -14.95
CA PHE A 132 6.40 -14.51 -13.69
C PHE A 132 7.79 -14.66 -13.07
N TYR A 133 8.49 -15.76 -13.37
CA TYR A 133 9.79 -16.06 -12.78
C TYR A 133 10.83 -16.34 -13.87
N THR A 134 11.75 -15.41 -14.06
CA THR A 134 12.85 -15.58 -15.02
C THR A 134 13.87 -16.58 -14.50
N GLY A 135 14.28 -17.54 -15.34
CA GLY A 135 15.35 -18.49 -15.03
C GLY A 135 14.96 -19.66 -14.12
N VAL A 136 13.67 -19.94 -13.95
CA VAL A 136 13.21 -21.10 -13.17
C VAL A 136 13.12 -22.36 -14.03
N GLU A 137 13.39 -23.51 -13.41
CA GLU A 137 13.11 -24.83 -13.95
C GLU A 137 11.92 -25.42 -13.20
N VAL A 138 10.90 -25.88 -13.92
CA VAL A 138 9.73 -26.55 -13.34
C VAL A 138 10.07 -28.06 -13.27
N ARG A 139 9.96 -28.65 -12.07
CA ARG A 139 10.31 -30.05 -11.80
C ARG A 139 9.15 -30.80 -11.16
#